data_AF-A0A3P9LPI3-F1
#
_entry.id   AF-A0A3P9LPI3-F1
#
_cell.length_a   1.000
_cell.length_b   1.000
_cell.length_c   1.000
_cell.angle_alpha   90.00
_cell.angle_beta   90.00
_cell.angle_gamma   90.00
#
_symmetry.space_group_name_H-M   'P 1'
#
loop_
_entity.id
_entity.type
_entity.pdbx_description
1 polymer ?
#
loop_
_entity_poly.entity_id
_entity_poly.type
_entity_poly.pdbx_seq_one_letter_code
_entity_poly.pdbx_strand_id
1 'polypeptide(L)'
;MYIRVSFDTKPDSLLHLMVKEWQLELPTLLISVHGGLQNFDLPPKLKQVFGKGLIKAAVTTGAWIFTGGVTTGVIRHVGDALKDHSSKSRGKVYAIGIAPWGIVENKEDLIGKDVRQVSLMWPRGWFNTGARYPSLGRHDCLF
;
A
#
# COMPACT_ATOMS: atom_id res chain seq x y z
N MET A 1 -2.28 9.51 -0.39
CA MET A 1 -2.76 10.28 0.77
C MET A 1 -2.50 9.39 1.96
N TYR A 2 -2.50 9.87 3.20
CA TYR A 2 -2.51 8.96 4.34
C TYR A 2 -3.49 9.42 5.40
N ILE A 3 -3.89 8.47 6.23
CA ILE A 3 -4.60 8.73 7.48
C ILE A 3 -4.07 7.77 8.54
N ARG A 4 -3.78 8.31 9.73
CA ARG A 4 -3.56 7.50 10.93
C ARG A 4 -4.92 7.26 11.60
N VAL A 5 -5.24 6.01 11.88
CA VAL A 5 -6.47 5.65 12.59
C VAL A 5 -6.17 4.74 13.78
N SER A 6 -7.05 4.76 14.77
CA SER A 6 -6.99 3.82 15.89
C SER A 6 -7.34 2.40 15.44
N PHE A 7 -6.76 1.40 16.10
CA PHE A 7 -6.99 -0.03 15.80
C PHE A 7 -8.47 -0.48 15.95
N ASP A 8 -9.25 0.26 16.73
CA ASP A 8 -10.68 0.02 16.99
C ASP A 8 -11.62 0.87 16.11
N THR A 9 -11.06 1.60 15.14
CA THR A 9 -11.83 2.35 14.15
C THR A 9 -12.72 1.40 13.35
N LYS A 10 -14.02 1.71 13.26
CA LYS A 10 -14.98 0.88 12.53
C LYS A 10 -14.62 0.83 11.03
N PRO A 11 -14.61 -0.36 10.39
CA PRO A 11 -14.34 -0.49 8.96
C PRO A 11 -15.27 0.34 8.07
N ASP A 12 -16.55 0.51 8.46
CA ASP A 12 -17.51 1.34 7.74
C ASP A 12 -17.07 2.81 7.63
N SER A 13 -16.44 3.34 8.68
CA SER A 13 -15.89 4.71 8.68
C SER A 13 -14.73 4.84 7.69
N LEU A 14 -13.89 3.80 7.57
CA LEU A 14 -12.78 3.77 6.61
C LEU A 14 -13.30 3.65 5.18
N LEU A 15 -14.30 2.80 4.93
CA LEU A 15 -14.93 2.67 3.62
C LEU A 15 -15.60 3.99 3.20
N HIS A 16 -16.31 4.64 4.14
CA HIS A 16 -16.90 5.95 3.91
C HIS A 16 -15.84 6.98 3.51
N LEU A 17 -14.75 7.07 4.27
CA LEU A 17 -13.61 7.96 3.96
C LEU A 17 -13.07 7.68 2.54
N MET A 18 -12.77 6.43 2.23
CA MET A 18 -12.20 6.03 0.93
C MET A 18 -13.13 6.39 -0.24
N VAL A 19 -14.43 6.12 -0.13
CA VAL A 19 -15.37 6.32 -1.25
C VAL A 19 -15.86 7.77 -1.33
N LYS A 20 -16.13 8.43 -0.20
CA LYS A 20 -16.75 9.75 -0.17
C LYS A 20 -15.74 10.88 -0.14
N GLU A 21 -14.77 10.81 0.76
CA GLU A 21 -13.79 11.89 0.94
C GLU A 21 -12.64 11.77 -0.06
N TRP A 22 -12.12 10.56 -0.27
CA TRP A 22 -11.01 10.31 -1.21
C TRP A 22 -11.47 10.02 -2.63
N GLN A 23 -12.78 9.92 -2.85
CA GLN A 23 -13.40 9.71 -4.17
C GLN A 23 -12.84 8.48 -4.90
N LEU A 24 -12.53 7.41 -4.16
CA LEU A 24 -12.17 6.13 -4.77
C LEU A 24 -13.43 5.48 -5.35
N GLU A 25 -13.33 4.98 -6.59
CA GLU A 25 -14.39 4.18 -7.19
C GLU A 25 -14.57 2.89 -6.39
N LEU A 26 -15.81 2.57 -6.01
CA LEU A 26 -16.12 1.37 -5.24
C LEU A 26 -15.62 0.12 -5.99
N PRO A 27 -14.85 -0.76 -5.34
CA PRO A 27 -14.25 -1.89 -6.04
C PRO A 27 -15.30 -2.97 -6.31
N THR A 28 -15.17 -3.66 -7.43
CA THR A 28 -15.92 -4.91 -7.69
C THR A 28 -15.23 -6.14 -7.10
N LEU A 29 -13.94 -6.00 -6.75
CA LEU A 29 -13.08 -7.06 -6.23
C LEU A 29 -11.98 -6.47 -5.34
N LEU A 30 -11.59 -7.22 -4.32
CA LEU A 30 -10.42 -6.92 -3.49
C LEU A 30 -9.31 -7.94 -3.75
N ILE A 31 -8.11 -7.47 -4.05
CA ILE A 31 -6.91 -8.30 -4.19
C ILE A 31 -6.02 -8.04 -2.98
N SER A 32 -5.98 -8.97 -2.03
CA SER A 32 -5.06 -8.87 -0.89
C SER A 32 -3.75 -9.58 -1.21
N VAL A 33 -2.63 -8.85 -1.15
CA VAL A 33 -1.30 -9.39 -1.41
C VAL A 33 -0.51 -9.46 -0.09
N HIS A 34 -0.13 -10.68 0.27
CA HIS A 34 0.71 -10.98 1.43
C HIS A 34 1.92 -11.81 1.00
N GLY A 35 2.95 -11.86 1.84
CA GLY A 35 4.10 -12.71 1.61
C GLY A 35 5.22 -12.51 2.61
N GLY A 36 6.35 -13.17 2.35
CA GLY A 36 7.53 -13.08 3.20
C GLY A 36 8.01 -11.64 3.36
N LEU A 37 8.51 -11.34 4.56
CA LEU A 37 9.03 -10.03 4.94
C LEU A 37 10.51 -9.86 4.60
N GLN A 38 11.21 -10.97 4.38
CA GLN A 38 12.61 -10.93 3.98
C GLN A 38 12.71 -10.50 2.52
N ASN A 39 13.62 -9.57 2.24
CA ASN A 39 13.89 -9.14 0.88
C ASN A 39 14.48 -10.29 0.07
N PHE A 40 13.98 -10.46 -1.15
CA PHE A 40 14.50 -11.40 -2.13
C PHE A 40 14.41 -10.77 -3.51
N ASP A 41 15.12 -11.36 -4.46
CA ASP A 41 15.05 -10.97 -5.86
C ASP A 41 14.28 -12.01 -6.67
N LEU A 42 13.29 -11.53 -7.42
CA LEU A 42 12.60 -12.33 -8.41
C LEU A 42 13.45 -12.40 -9.69
N PRO A 43 13.57 -13.58 -10.32
CA PRO A 43 14.10 -13.67 -11.67
C PRO A 43 13.39 -12.68 -12.61
N PRO A 44 14.10 -11.99 -13.52
CA PRO A 44 13.52 -10.90 -14.32
C PRO A 44 12.22 -11.27 -15.05
N LYS A 45 12.17 -12.48 -15.63
CA LYS A 45 10.97 -13.00 -16.30
C LYS A 45 9.79 -13.16 -15.34
N LEU A 46 10.03 -13.67 -14.13
CA LEU A 46 8.99 -13.85 -13.12
C LEU A 46 8.51 -12.51 -12.57
N LYS A 47 9.43 -11.56 -12.31
CA LYS A 47 9.09 -10.19 -11.92
C LYS A 47 8.16 -9.54 -12.96
N GLN A 48 8.48 -9.69 -14.24
CA GLN A 48 7.67 -9.16 -15.33
C GLN A 48 6.27 -9.79 -15.40
N VAL A 49 6.18 -11.12 -15.32
CA VAL A 49 4.90 -11.83 -15.40
C VAL A 49 4.02 -11.50 -14.19
N PHE A 50 4.61 -11.51 -12.99
CA PHE A 50 3.92 -11.14 -11.75
C PHE A 50 3.37 -9.71 -11.85
N GLY A 51 4.23 -8.74 -12.16
CA GLY A 51 3.83 -7.34 -12.20
C GLY A 51 2.76 -7.07 -13.27
N LYS A 52 2.96 -7.56 -14.50
CA LYS A 52 1.97 -7.39 -15.58
C LYS A 52 0.64 -8.08 -15.26
N GLY A 53 0.69 -9.29 -14.70
CA GLY A 53 -0.50 -10.06 -14.33
C GLY A 53 -1.33 -9.37 -13.26
N LEU A 54 -0.68 -8.93 -12.17
CA LEU A 54 -1.33 -8.22 -11.08
C LEU A 54 -2.00 -6.93 -11.55
N ILE A 55 -1.25 -6.10 -12.29
CA ILE A 55 -1.78 -4.83 -12.82
C ILE A 55 -2.92 -5.08 -13.79
N LYS A 56 -2.79 -6.06 -14.70
CA LYS A 56 -3.84 -6.37 -15.66
C LYS A 56 -5.11 -6.85 -14.96
N ALA A 57 -4.99 -7.70 -13.94
CA ALA A 57 -6.15 -8.15 -13.16
C ALA A 57 -6.85 -6.97 -12.48
N ALA A 58 -6.09 -6.09 -11.82
CA ALA A 58 -6.64 -4.93 -11.13
C ALA A 58 -7.35 -3.96 -12.08
N VAL A 59 -6.72 -3.61 -13.21
CA VAL A 59 -7.32 -2.71 -14.22
C VAL A 59 -8.56 -3.32 -14.86
N THR A 60 -8.53 -4.62 -15.19
CA THR A 60 -9.65 -5.27 -15.92
C THR A 60 -10.91 -5.35 -15.06
N THR A 61 -10.75 -5.51 -13.75
CA THR A 61 -11.86 -5.70 -12.81
C THR A 61 -12.24 -4.42 -12.08
N GLY A 62 -11.38 -3.40 -12.05
CA GLY A 62 -11.54 -2.27 -11.15
C GLY A 62 -11.30 -2.67 -9.69
N ALA A 63 -10.39 -3.63 -9.45
CA ALA A 63 -10.08 -4.10 -8.11
C ALA A 63 -9.23 -3.10 -7.31
N TRP A 64 -9.45 -3.07 -6.01
CA TRP A 64 -8.49 -2.47 -5.07
C TRP A 64 -7.44 -3.50 -4.65
N ILE A 65 -6.19 -3.07 -4.59
CA ILE A 65 -5.06 -3.90 -4.13
C ILE A 65 -4.75 -3.53 -2.68
N PHE A 66 -4.90 -4.47 -1.75
CA PHE A 66 -4.50 -4.30 -0.35
C PHE A 66 -3.14 -4.95 -0.09
N THR A 67 -2.29 -4.25 0.66
CA THR A 67 -0.95 -4.71 1.04
C THR A 67 -0.61 -4.31 2.47
N GLY A 68 0.45 -4.90 3.03
CA GLY A 68 0.93 -4.56 4.38
C GLY A 68 1.65 -3.20 4.51
N GLY A 69 1.60 -2.32 3.49
CA GLY A 69 2.08 -0.93 3.58
C GLY A 69 3.59 -0.73 3.78
N VAL A 70 4.35 -1.81 3.93
CA VAL A 70 5.81 -1.81 4.16
C VAL A 70 6.53 -2.38 2.94
N THR A 71 7.58 -1.71 2.49
CA THR A 71 8.33 -2.05 1.25
C THR A 71 9.29 -3.22 1.41
N THR A 72 8.83 -4.36 1.92
CA THR A 72 9.69 -5.52 2.15
C THR A 72 9.17 -6.76 1.44
N GLY A 73 10.11 -7.67 1.12
CA GLY A 73 9.85 -8.94 0.45
C GLY A 73 8.88 -8.83 -0.72
N VAL A 74 7.72 -9.49 -0.62
CA VAL A 74 6.72 -9.51 -1.71
C VAL A 74 6.16 -8.12 -2.02
N ILE A 75 5.96 -7.28 -1.01
CA ILE A 75 5.32 -5.97 -1.19
C ILE A 75 6.22 -5.02 -2.00
N ARG A 76 7.55 -5.18 -1.91
CA ARG A 76 8.51 -4.47 -2.78
C ARG A 76 8.22 -4.72 -4.27
N HIS A 77 7.93 -5.96 -4.63
CA HIS A 77 7.64 -6.33 -6.03
C HIS A 77 6.29 -5.80 -6.51
N VAL A 78 5.30 -5.67 -5.62
CA VAL A 78 4.02 -5.01 -5.90
C VAL A 78 4.24 -3.52 -6.18
N GLY A 79 5.01 -2.85 -5.33
CA GLY A 79 5.36 -1.43 -5.51
C GLY A 79 6.09 -1.16 -6.82
N ASP A 80 7.04 -2.01 -7.19
CA ASP A 80 7.73 -1.93 -8.49
C ASP A 80 6.72 -2.04 -9.66
N ALA A 81 5.78 -2.99 -9.61
CA ALA A 81 4.78 -3.19 -10.65
C ALA A 81 3.83 -1.98 -10.79
N LEU A 82 3.39 -1.41 -9.68
CA LEU A 82 2.53 -0.22 -9.65
C LEU A 82 3.23 0.99 -10.27
N LYS A 83 4.51 1.20 -9.94
CA LYS A 83 5.34 2.28 -10.48
C LYS A 83 5.62 2.11 -11.97
N ASP A 84 5.89 0.89 -12.41
CA ASP A 84 6.09 0.59 -13.82
C ASP A 84 4.81 0.82 -14.63
N HIS A 85 3.64 0.58 -14.05
CA HIS A 85 2.35 0.87 -14.67
C HIS A 85 2.06 2.37 -14.73
N SER A 86 2.25 3.11 -13.63
CA SER A 86 1.96 4.55 -13.56
C SER A 86 2.80 5.37 -14.55
N SER A 87 4.00 4.90 -14.90
CA SER A 87 4.87 5.54 -15.88
C SER A 87 4.51 5.24 -17.34
N LYS A 88 3.67 4.23 -17.61
CA LYS A 88 3.43 3.69 -18.97
C LYS A 88 1.96 3.70 -19.42
N SER A 89 1.00 3.83 -18.51
CA SER A 89 -0.42 3.63 -18.82
C SER A 89 -1.33 4.66 -18.13
N ARG A 90 -2.53 4.83 -18.68
CA ARG A 90 -3.59 5.71 -18.15
C ARG A 90 -4.63 4.98 -17.28
N GLY A 91 -4.57 3.65 -17.18
CA GLY A 91 -5.52 2.89 -16.36
C GLY A 91 -5.33 3.18 -14.87
N LYS A 92 -6.39 3.59 -14.16
CA LYS A 92 -6.33 3.81 -12.71
C LYS A 92 -6.23 2.46 -12.00
N VAL A 93 -5.32 2.38 -11.03
CA VAL A 93 -5.20 1.25 -10.10
C VAL A 93 -5.19 1.84 -8.70
N TYR A 94 -6.06 1.33 -7.84
CA TYR A 94 -6.12 1.72 -6.44
C TYR A 94 -5.34 0.71 -5.60
N ALA A 95 -4.25 1.17 -4.97
CA ALA A 95 -3.45 0.36 -4.06
C ALA A 95 -3.48 1.00 -2.67
N ILE A 96 -3.78 0.21 -1.66
CA ILE A 96 -3.95 0.62 -0.26
C ILE A 96 -2.93 -0.14 0.57
N GLY A 97 -2.08 0.58 1.30
CA GLY A 97 -1.03 0.02 2.14
C GLY A 97 -1.38 0.20 3.61
N ILE A 98 -1.54 -0.89 4.35
CA ILE A 98 -1.88 -0.84 5.77
C ILE A 98 -0.64 -1.17 6.59
N ALA A 99 -0.05 -0.17 7.24
CA ALA A 99 1.12 -0.33 8.09
C ALA A 99 0.82 0.10 9.54
N PRO A 100 1.26 -0.66 10.57
CA PRO A 100 1.23 -0.18 11.94
C PRO A 100 2.06 1.11 12.09
N TRP A 101 1.51 2.13 12.74
CA TRP A 101 2.20 3.40 12.98
C TRP A 101 3.53 3.24 13.72
N GLY A 102 3.62 2.22 14.59
CA GLY A 102 4.81 1.92 15.37
C GLY A 102 6.05 1.55 14.55
N ILE A 103 5.86 1.07 13.31
CA ILE A 103 6.95 0.63 12.42
C ILE A 103 7.24 1.60 11.27
N VAL A 104 6.51 2.72 11.20
CA VAL A 104 6.74 3.76 10.19
C VAL A 104 7.98 4.55 10.58
N GLU A 105 9.00 4.54 9.71
CA GLU A 105 10.20 5.37 9.87
C GLU A 105 9.85 6.86 9.70
N ASN A 106 10.53 7.75 10.45
CA ASN A 106 10.32 9.21 10.42
C ASN A 106 8.85 9.63 10.62
N LYS A 107 8.06 8.85 11.36
CA LYS A 107 6.64 9.13 11.63
C LYS A 107 6.38 10.51 12.26
N GLU A 108 7.38 11.08 12.93
CA GLU A 108 7.31 12.43 13.50
C GLU A 108 7.14 13.50 12.40
N ASP A 109 7.70 13.28 11.20
CA ASP A 109 7.55 14.18 10.06
C ASP A 109 6.13 14.20 9.48
N LEU A 110 5.29 13.23 9.86
CA LEU A 110 3.90 13.09 9.47
C LEU A 110 2.95 13.72 10.51
N ILE A 111 3.45 14.15 11.67
CA ILE A 111 2.60 14.78 12.70
C ILE A 111 2.39 16.26 12.38
N GLY A 112 1.15 16.75 12.56
CA GLY A 112 0.84 18.18 12.49
C GLY A 112 0.81 18.77 11.07
N LYS A 113 0.88 17.94 10.03
CA LYS A 113 0.73 18.39 8.64
C LYS A 113 -0.66 18.03 8.12
N ASP A 114 -1.41 19.04 7.64
CA ASP A 114 -2.60 18.83 6.79
C ASP A 114 -2.12 18.41 5.39
N VAL A 115 -1.53 17.22 5.29
CA VAL A 115 -0.89 16.76 4.05
C VAL A 115 -1.96 16.33 3.06
N ARG A 116 -2.51 17.29 2.32
CA ARG A 116 -3.41 17.06 1.18
C ARG A 116 -2.69 16.39 -0.01
N GLN A 117 -1.36 16.30 0.06
CA GLN A 117 -0.53 15.66 -0.95
C GLN A 117 0.53 14.78 -0.30
N VAL A 118 0.10 13.64 0.23
CA VAL A 118 0.96 12.46 0.14
C VAL A 118 0.49 11.78 -1.12
N SER A 119 1.28 11.80 -2.18
CA SER A 119 1.11 10.74 -3.16
C SER A 119 1.24 9.44 -2.38
N LEU A 120 0.47 8.39 -2.70
CA LEU A 120 0.92 7.02 -2.39
C LEU A 120 2.23 6.68 -3.15
N MET A 121 3.05 7.70 -3.49
CA MET A 121 4.45 7.60 -3.81
C MET A 121 5.09 7.00 -2.58
N TRP A 122 5.33 5.71 -2.66
CA TRP A 122 6.59 5.10 -2.26
C TRP A 122 7.78 6.01 -2.66
N PRO A 123 8.28 6.92 -1.79
CA PRO A 123 9.50 7.64 -2.08
C PRO A 123 10.64 6.67 -1.78
N ARG A 124 11.60 6.55 -2.70
CA ARG A 124 12.82 5.78 -2.42
C ARG A 124 13.51 6.45 -1.22
N GLY A 125 13.64 5.74 -0.09
CA GLY A 125 14.45 6.20 1.05
C GLY A 125 13.81 6.10 2.45
N TRP A 126 12.53 5.71 2.58
CA TRP A 126 11.82 5.69 3.88
C TRP A 126 11.66 4.29 4.51
N PHE A 127 12.37 3.28 3.99
CA PHE A 127 12.12 1.87 4.36
C PHE A 127 13.39 1.03 4.38
N ASN A 128 14.48 1.55 4.93
CA ASN A 128 15.70 0.77 5.06
C ASN A 128 16.10 0.72 6.53
N THR A 129 15.60 -0.25 7.28
CA THR A 129 16.36 -1.03 8.28
C THR A 129 15.54 -2.18 8.86
N GLY A 130 16.24 -3.15 9.47
CA GLY A 130 15.72 -4.40 10.02
C GLY A 130 14.75 -4.28 11.19
N ALA A 131 13.58 -3.69 10.96
CA ALA A 131 12.49 -3.64 11.93
C ALA A 131 11.90 -5.06 12.14
N ARG A 132 12.03 -5.58 13.36
CA ARG A 132 11.26 -6.73 13.83
C ARG A 132 9.79 -6.30 13.91
N TYR A 133 8.89 -7.06 13.27
CA TYR A 133 7.45 -6.94 13.52
C TYR A 133 7.22 -7.17 15.02
N PRO A 134 6.76 -6.17 15.78
CA PRO A 134 6.32 -6.42 17.14
C PRO A 134 5.18 -7.43 17.08
N SER A 135 5.08 -8.32 18.08
CA SER A 135 3.85 -9.09 18.32
C SER A 135 2.65 -8.16 18.19
N LEU A 136 1.63 -8.54 17.40
CA LEU A 136 0.42 -7.77 17.09
C LEU A 136 -0.29 -7.27 18.38
N GLY A 137 0.26 -6.22 18.98
CA GLY A 137 -0.39 -5.41 19.98
C GLY A 137 -1.33 -4.44 19.29
N ARG A 138 -2.29 -3.93 20.05
CA ARG A 138 -3.24 -2.91 19.63
C ARG A 138 -2.49 -1.66 19.17
N HIS A 139 -2.31 -1.50 17.86
CA HIS A 139 -1.55 -0.40 17.27
C HIS A 139 -2.36 0.29 16.17
N ASP A 140 -2.31 1.62 16.17
CA ASP A 140 -2.87 2.46 15.12
C ASP A 140 -2.29 2.10 13.76
N CYS A 141 -3.10 2.20 12.70
CA CYS A 141 -2.70 1.92 11.34
C CYS A 141 -2.61 3.19 10.50
N LEU A 142 -1.66 3.22 9.59
CA LEU A 142 -1.54 4.18 8.49
C LEU A 142 -2.06 3.52 7.21
N PHE A 143 -2.94 4.20 6.48
CA PHE A 143 -3.41 3.83 5.13
C PHE A 143 -2.70 4.62 4.04
#